data_AF-A0A174IEY9-F1
#
_entry.id   AF-A0A174IEY9-F1
#
_cell.length_a   1.000
_cell.length_b   1.000
_cell.length_c   1.000
_cell.angle_alpha   90.00
_cell.angle_beta   90.00
_cell.angle_gamma   90.00
#
_symmetry.space_group_name_H-M   'P 1'
#
loop_
_entity.id
_entity.type
_entity.pdbx_description
1 polymer ?
#
loop_
_entity_poly.entity_id
_entity_poly.type
_entity_poly.pdbx_seq_one_letter_code
_entity_poly.pdbx_strand_id
1 'polypeptide(L)'
;MGIFLNSTAPFEAYKITALDKYFVDKTMLIEELIPSIGREQRFLCITRPRRFGKTVMANMVASYFGKAIDSSFIFEHLAIAKSPVYEEYINKYDVIYIDFSRLPENFQTYEEYINRIKTGIKEDLFEEFPELELKEEMSLWDILAKIFQKTNRKFMFIMDEWDAVFHIPFISQKERQEYLLFLKNLLKDQVYVELAYMTGILPIAKYSAASELNMFVEYNMATRERFSSYFGFSEEEVDKLFQIYSETTIRPRITRHDLKIWYDGYCTASGEQLYNPRSIICALSDNQLGSYWTGSGPYDEIFYYIKGNIDEVREDFILMISGEHIEAKVQEYAATAEELTTKNQIYSAMVIYGLLTYEDGEVFIPNRELMYKYNELLLTNESLGYVYRLAKESERMLKATLAGDTQTMAEILEYAHNTQSPILSYNNEIELSAIVNLVYLAARDKYRVEREDK
;
A
#
# COMPACT_ATOMS: atom_id res chain seq x y z
N MET A 1 -9.63 27.96 -2.60
CA MET A 1 -9.15 26.85 -1.75
C MET A 1 -9.95 25.60 -2.06
N GLY A 2 -9.54 24.42 -1.57
CA GLY A 2 -10.36 23.20 -1.72
C GLY A 2 -11.42 23.14 -0.63
N ILE A 3 -12.57 22.49 -0.92
CA ILE A 3 -13.64 22.23 0.04
C ILE A 3 -13.31 20.96 0.83
N PHE A 4 -13.27 21.05 2.15
CA PHE A 4 -12.94 19.99 3.12
C PHE A 4 -14.18 19.48 3.86
N LEU A 5 -15.08 20.34 4.30
CA LEU A 5 -16.33 19.95 4.96
C LEU A 5 -17.42 19.69 3.92
N ASN A 6 -18.09 18.53 4.01
CA ASN A 6 -19.22 18.15 3.17
C ASN A 6 -18.92 18.32 1.66
N SER A 7 -17.69 18.01 1.28
CA SER A 7 -17.26 18.03 -0.12
C SER A 7 -17.96 16.93 -0.93
N THR A 8 -18.37 17.24 -2.15
CA THR A 8 -18.91 16.26 -3.10
C THR A 8 -17.82 15.51 -3.87
N ALA A 9 -16.56 15.95 -3.76
CA ALA A 9 -15.44 15.35 -4.50
C ALA A 9 -15.22 13.85 -4.18
N PRO A 10 -15.28 13.39 -2.91
CA PRO A 10 -15.17 11.96 -2.60
C PRO A 10 -16.25 11.12 -3.28
N PHE A 11 -17.48 11.64 -3.33
CA PHE A 11 -18.60 10.97 -4.02
C PHE A 11 -18.38 10.86 -5.52
N GLU A 12 -18.01 11.95 -6.20
CA GLU A 12 -17.75 11.88 -7.63
C GLU A 12 -16.58 10.96 -7.96
N ALA A 13 -15.53 10.94 -7.13
CA ALA A 13 -14.40 10.04 -7.29
C ALA A 13 -14.80 8.56 -7.07
N TYR A 14 -15.59 8.26 -6.03
CA TYR A 14 -16.06 6.91 -5.77
C TYR A 14 -17.03 6.43 -6.85
N LYS A 15 -17.93 7.30 -7.33
CA LYS A 15 -18.87 7.03 -8.42
C LYS A 15 -18.17 6.58 -9.69
N ILE A 16 -17.09 7.24 -10.08
CA ILE A 16 -16.30 6.84 -11.25
C ILE A 16 -15.78 5.40 -11.08
N THR A 17 -15.31 5.07 -9.88
CA THR A 17 -14.78 3.73 -9.57
C THR A 17 -15.88 2.67 -9.51
N ALA A 18 -17.02 2.97 -8.88
CA ALA A 18 -18.14 2.05 -8.71
C ALA A 18 -18.85 1.72 -10.03
N LEU A 19 -18.77 2.62 -11.02
CA LEU A 19 -19.31 2.43 -12.36
C LEU A 19 -18.29 1.86 -13.36
N ASP A 20 -17.05 1.58 -12.92
CA ASP A 20 -16.03 0.99 -13.78
C ASP A 20 -16.38 -0.47 -14.12
N LYS A 21 -15.98 -0.89 -15.32
CA LYS A 21 -16.16 -2.26 -15.83
C LYS A 21 -15.54 -3.30 -14.90
N TYR A 22 -14.37 -3.01 -14.33
CA TYR A 22 -13.65 -3.94 -13.45
C TYR A 22 -13.72 -3.48 -11.98
N PHE A 23 -14.93 -3.18 -11.52
CA PHE A 23 -15.20 -2.82 -10.13
C PHE A 23 -15.33 -4.05 -9.23
N VAL A 24 -14.76 -3.96 -8.03
CA VAL A 24 -14.93 -4.94 -6.95
C VAL A 24 -15.54 -4.25 -5.74
N ASP A 25 -16.66 -4.78 -5.29
CA ASP A 25 -17.41 -4.23 -4.18
C ASP A 25 -16.78 -4.58 -2.82
N LYS A 26 -16.29 -3.56 -2.12
CA LYS A 26 -15.74 -3.66 -0.76
C LYS A 26 -16.58 -2.87 0.26
N THR A 27 -17.83 -2.57 -0.05
CA THR A 27 -18.69 -1.71 0.79
C THR A 27 -19.00 -2.30 2.16
N MET A 28 -18.84 -3.61 2.35
CA MET A 28 -18.95 -4.25 3.67
C MET A 28 -17.93 -3.72 4.70
N LEU A 29 -16.84 -3.08 4.25
CA LEU A 29 -15.94 -2.32 5.13
C LEU A 29 -16.73 -1.31 5.97
N ILE A 30 -17.73 -0.65 5.39
CA ILE A 30 -18.57 0.35 6.07
C ILE A 30 -19.28 -0.28 7.27
N GLU A 31 -19.85 -1.47 7.11
CA GLU A 31 -20.53 -2.18 8.21
C GLU A 31 -19.57 -2.50 9.36
N GLU A 32 -18.31 -2.83 9.06
CA GLU A 32 -17.29 -3.05 10.10
C GLU A 32 -16.80 -1.77 10.80
N LEU A 33 -16.99 -0.60 10.19
CA LEU A 33 -16.68 0.70 10.80
C LEU A 33 -17.81 1.20 11.72
N ILE A 34 -19.07 0.87 11.41
CA ILE A 34 -20.26 1.36 12.13
C ILE A 34 -20.18 1.14 13.66
N PRO A 35 -19.76 -0.03 14.19
CA PRO A 35 -19.68 -0.25 15.62
C PRO A 35 -18.75 0.72 16.38
N SER A 36 -17.80 1.35 15.69
CA SER A 36 -16.87 2.32 16.27
C SER A 36 -17.45 3.74 16.37
N ILE A 37 -18.54 4.05 15.65
CA ILE A 37 -19.15 5.39 15.60
C ILE A 37 -19.63 5.81 17.00
N GLY A 38 -19.19 6.98 17.46
CA GLY A 38 -19.57 7.54 18.75
C GLY A 38 -19.02 6.80 19.98
N ARG A 39 -18.10 5.84 19.80
CA ARG A 39 -17.48 5.05 20.88
C ARG A 39 -16.09 5.56 21.23
N GLU A 40 -15.48 4.99 22.27
CA GLU A 40 -14.08 5.31 22.63
C GLU A 40 -13.10 4.90 21.52
N GLN A 41 -13.31 3.73 20.91
CA GLN A 41 -12.49 3.18 19.82
C GLN A 41 -12.89 3.73 18.43
N ARG A 42 -13.28 5.01 18.36
CA ARG A 42 -13.72 5.69 17.12
C ARG A 42 -12.58 6.15 16.21
N PHE A 43 -11.34 5.89 16.57
CA PHE A 43 -10.14 6.29 15.84
C PHE A 43 -9.50 5.05 15.19
N LEU A 44 -9.65 4.92 13.88
CA LEU A 44 -9.22 3.75 13.11
C LEU A 44 -8.20 4.18 12.06
N CYS A 45 -7.03 3.55 12.06
CA CYS A 45 -6.02 3.73 11.02
C CYS A 45 -5.87 2.41 10.26
N ILE A 46 -6.25 2.41 8.98
CA ILE A 46 -6.10 1.24 8.11
C ILE A 46 -4.97 1.52 7.12
N THR A 47 -3.81 0.92 7.36
CA THR A 47 -2.62 1.09 6.53
C THR A 47 -2.57 0.05 5.44
N ARG A 48 -2.10 0.45 4.26
CA ARG A 48 -2.01 -0.42 3.08
C ARG A 48 -0.79 -0.06 2.26
N PRO A 49 -0.17 -1.05 1.58
CA PRO A 49 0.82 -0.77 0.56
C PRO A 49 0.29 0.23 -0.48
N ARG A 50 1.20 0.88 -1.21
CA ARG A 50 0.83 1.79 -2.30
C ARG A 50 -0.12 1.06 -3.27
N ARG A 51 -1.04 1.75 -3.96
CA ARG A 51 -1.94 1.17 -4.99
C ARG A 51 -2.86 0.00 -4.58
N PHE A 52 -2.99 -0.30 -3.28
CA PHE A 52 -4.02 -1.20 -2.74
C PHE A 52 -5.36 -0.49 -2.45
N GLY A 53 -5.69 0.53 -3.25
CA GLY A 53 -7.01 1.17 -3.22
C GLY A 53 -7.31 2.06 -2.00
N LYS A 54 -6.29 2.62 -1.32
CA LYS A 54 -6.48 3.50 -0.14
C LYS A 54 -7.48 4.64 -0.38
N THR A 55 -7.19 5.48 -1.37
CA THR A 55 -8.05 6.60 -1.77
C THR A 55 -9.45 6.15 -2.19
N VAL A 56 -9.58 4.99 -2.84
CA VAL A 56 -10.90 4.43 -3.19
C VAL A 56 -11.71 4.14 -1.93
N MET A 57 -11.09 3.54 -0.91
CA MET A 57 -11.76 3.27 0.37
C MET A 57 -12.08 4.55 1.14
N ALA A 58 -11.17 5.51 1.20
CA ALA A 58 -11.42 6.81 1.84
C ALA A 58 -12.60 7.52 1.18
N ASN A 59 -12.64 7.55 -0.16
CA ASN A 59 -13.74 8.11 -0.91
C ASN A 59 -15.05 7.35 -0.67
N MET A 60 -15.03 6.02 -0.67
CA MET A 60 -16.19 5.18 -0.37
C MET A 60 -16.79 5.50 1.01
N VAL A 61 -15.96 5.54 2.04
CA VAL A 61 -16.38 5.82 3.42
C VAL A 61 -16.96 7.24 3.52
N ALA A 62 -16.28 8.24 2.96
CA ALA A 62 -16.76 9.61 2.95
C ALA A 62 -18.08 9.77 2.19
N SER A 63 -18.24 9.07 1.06
CA SER A 63 -19.44 9.11 0.22
C SER A 63 -20.64 8.49 0.91
N TYR A 64 -20.44 7.38 1.63
CA TYR A 64 -21.52 6.69 2.32
C TYR A 64 -22.07 7.50 3.48
N PHE A 65 -21.19 8.00 4.36
CA PHE A 65 -21.64 8.70 5.56
C PHE A 65 -22.01 10.17 5.30
N GLY A 66 -21.42 10.81 4.29
CA GLY A 66 -21.50 12.26 4.07
C GLY A 66 -22.88 12.76 3.64
N LYS A 67 -23.38 13.81 4.32
CA LYS A 67 -24.70 14.40 4.05
C LYS A 67 -24.77 15.31 2.81
N ALA A 68 -23.63 15.58 2.17
CA ALA A 68 -23.49 16.60 1.12
C ALA A 68 -24.34 16.31 -0.14
N ILE A 69 -24.49 15.04 -0.47
CA ILE A 69 -25.19 14.56 -1.65
C ILE A 69 -25.86 13.24 -1.33
N ASP A 70 -27.02 12.98 -1.95
CA ASP A 70 -27.66 11.68 -1.83
C ASP A 70 -26.88 10.63 -2.63
N SER A 71 -26.09 9.83 -1.93
CA SER A 71 -25.27 8.77 -2.52
C SER A 71 -25.98 7.44 -2.72
N SER A 72 -27.28 7.34 -2.36
CA SER A 72 -28.02 6.07 -2.32
C SER A 72 -28.01 5.33 -3.65
N PHE A 73 -28.05 6.06 -4.77
CA PHE A 73 -28.06 5.48 -6.12
C PHE A 73 -26.85 4.58 -6.42
N ILE A 74 -25.70 4.82 -5.77
CA ILE A 74 -24.52 3.96 -5.92
C ILE A 74 -24.67 2.75 -5.00
N PHE A 75 -24.98 3.01 -3.73
CA PHE A 75 -24.89 2.00 -2.68
C PHE A 75 -26.05 1.01 -2.68
N GLU A 76 -27.23 1.35 -3.21
CA GLU A 76 -28.41 0.49 -3.23
C GLU A 76 -28.22 -0.82 -4.00
N HIS A 77 -27.22 -0.88 -4.87
CA HIS A 77 -26.86 -2.07 -5.64
C HIS A 77 -25.65 -2.82 -5.10
N LEU A 78 -25.03 -2.32 -4.03
CA LEU A 78 -23.81 -2.86 -3.42
C LEU A 78 -24.13 -3.73 -2.20
N ALA A 79 -23.14 -4.48 -1.74
CA ALA A 79 -23.25 -5.44 -0.65
C ALA A 79 -23.77 -4.79 0.63
N ILE A 80 -23.33 -3.56 0.94
CA ILE A 80 -23.80 -2.81 2.12
C ILE A 80 -25.32 -2.58 2.14
N ALA A 81 -26.00 -2.51 0.99
CA ALA A 81 -27.46 -2.37 0.95
C ALA A 81 -28.21 -3.56 1.55
N LYS A 82 -27.55 -4.71 1.69
CA LYS A 82 -28.11 -5.90 2.34
C LYS A 82 -27.96 -5.87 3.87
N SER A 83 -27.15 -4.95 4.39
CA SER A 83 -26.95 -4.78 5.84
C SER A 83 -28.21 -4.17 6.49
N PRO A 84 -28.63 -4.66 7.66
CA PRO A 84 -29.79 -4.10 8.37
C PRO A 84 -29.57 -2.65 8.83
N VAL A 85 -28.31 -2.19 8.91
CA VAL A 85 -27.97 -0.82 9.34
C VAL A 85 -27.74 0.13 8.16
N TYR A 86 -28.00 -0.31 6.91
CA TYR A 86 -27.77 0.48 5.70
C TYR A 86 -28.41 1.88 5.75
N GLU A 87 -29.74 1.94 5.88
CA GLU A 87 -30.49 3.19 5.83
C GLU A 87 -30.27 4.09 7.06
N GLU A 88 -29.78 3.52 8.16
CA GLU A 88 -29.57 4.25 9.41
C GLU A 88 -28.42 5.27 9.30
N TYR A 89 -27.37 4.92 8.56
CA TYR A 89 -26.11 5.67 8.56
C TYR A 89 -25.81 6.42 7.26
N ILE A 90 -26.45 6.05 6.14
CA ILE A 90 -26.17 6.64 4.84
C ILE A 90 -26.59 8.12 4.79
N ASN A 91 -25.70 8.99 4.28
CA ASN A 91 -25.91 10.42 4.07
C ASN A 91 -26.35 11.23 5.32
N LYS A 92 -25.87 10.87 6.52
CA LYS A 92 -26.31 11.51 7.79
C LYS A 92 -25.31 12.47 8.42
N TYR A 93 -24.03 12.36 8.08
CA TYR A 93 -22.95 12.95 8.87
C TYR A 93 -22.30 14.15 8.18
N ASP A 94 -21.86 15.09 9.02
CA ASP A 94 -20.92 16.13 8.63
C ASP A 94 -19.53 15.51 8.46
N VAL A 95 -19.03 15.47 7.23
CA VAL A 95 -17.76 14.80 6.89
C VAL A 95 -16.69 15.84 6.58
N ILE A 96 -15.59 15.80 7.32
CA ILE A 96 -14.37 16.54 7.00
C ILE A 96 -13.43 15.57 6.30
N TYR A 97 -13.27 15.75 5.00
CA TYR A 97 -12.37 14.95 4.16
C TYR A 97 -11.06 15.69 3.94
N ILE A 98 -9.94 15.07 4.28
CA ILE A 98 -8.60 15.65 4.12
C ILE A 98 -7.74 14.68 3.31
N ASP A 99 -7.28 15.15 2.14
CA ASP A 99 -6.26 14.50 1.34
C ASP A 99 -4.92 15.22 1.59
N PHE A 100 -4.07 14.59 2.40
CA PHE A 100 -2.78 15.18 2.83
C PHE A 100 -1.72 15.16 1.72
N SER A 101 -1.95 14.46 0.61
CA SER A 101 -1.05 14.44 -0.55
C SER A 101 -1.11 15.73 -1.39
N ARG A 102 -2.18 16.52 -1.25
CA ARG A 102 -2.41 17.73 -2.06
C ARG A 102 -1.57 18.89 -1.58
N LEU A 103 -0.66 19.33 -2.45
CA LEU A 103 0.25 20.45 -2.22
C LEU A 103 -0.36 21.78 -2.71
N PRO A 104 -0.02 22.91 -2.08
CA PRO A 104 -0.34 24.24 -2.61
C PRO A 104 0.36 24.48 -3.96
N GLU A 105 -0.19 25.38 -4.79
CA GLU A 105 0.34 25.71 -6.12
C GLU A 105 1.78 26.24 -6.06
N ASN A 106 2.07 27.06 -5.04
CA ASN A 106 3.41 27.55 -4.75
C ASN A 106 4.03 26.72 -3.63
N PHE A 107 5.14 26.05 -3.93
CA PHE A 107 5.88 25.20 -3.00
C PHE A 107 6.89 26.03 -2.22
N GLN A 108 6.53 26.61 -1.06
CA GLN A 108 7.52 27.39 -0.30
C GLN A 108 7.69 27.00 1.17
N THR A 109 6.69 26.53 1.94
CA THR A 109 6.92 26.12 3.35
C THR A 109 5.88 25.13 3.92
N TYR A 110 6.18 24.50 5.07
CA TYR A 110 5.20 23.77 5.88
C TYR A 110 4.05 24.66 6.38
N GLU A 111 4.35 25.92 6.74
CA GLU A 111 3.35 26.85 7.26
C GLU A 111 2.24 27.12 6.24
N GLU A 112 2.59 27.37 4.98
CA GLU A 112 1.62 27.51 3.89
C GLU A 112 0.80 26.23 3.68
N TYR A 113 1.46 25.06 3.70
CA TYR A 113 0.81 23.76 3.56
C TYR A 113 -0.25 23.52 4.63
N ILE A 114 0.10 23.70 5.90
CA ILE A 114 -0.82 23.43 7.01
C ILE A 114 -1.90 24.51 7.11
N ASN A 115 -1.59 25.77 6.78
CA ASN A 115 -2.55 26.86 6.77
C ASN A 115 -3.60 26.68 5.67
N ARG A 116 -3.24 26.15 4.50
CA ARG A 116 -4.23 25.78 3.46
C ARG A 116 -5.30 24.84 4.02
N ILE A 117 -4.91 23.85 4.81
CA ILE A 117 -5.84 22.88 5.42
C ILE A 117 -6.65 23.56 6.52
N LYS A 118 -5.99 24.25 7.46
CA LYS A 118 -6.66 24.90 8.59
C LYS A 118 -7.66 25.96 8.13
N THR A 119 -7.22 26.90 7.29
CA THR A 119 -8.06 28.00 6.80
C THR A 119 -9.17 27.47 5.90
N GLY A 120 -8.90 26.50 5.03
CA GLY A 120 -9.96 25.90 4.20
C GLY A 120 -11.07 25.25 5.03
N ILE A 121 -10.72 24.48 6.08
CA ILE A 121 -11.74 23.91 6.98
C ILE A 121 -12.50 25.01 7.73
N LYS A 122 -11.81 26.07 8.18
CA LYS A 122 -12.48 27.20 8.86
C LYS A 122 -13.47 27.91 7.95
N GLU A 123 -13.07 28.23 6.72
CA GLU A 123 -13.92 28.86 5.71
C GLU A 123 -15.19 28.03 5.49
N ASP A 124 -15.06 26.72 5.26
CA ASP A 124 -16.24 25.86 5.08
C ASP A 124 -17.14 25.82 6.33
N LEU A 125 -16.56 25.80 7.54
CA LEU A 125 -17.33 25.84 8.79
C LEU A 125 -18.05 27.18 8.98
N PHE A 126 -17.47 28.29 8.52
CA PHE A 126 -18.12 29.60 8.59
C PHE A 126 -19.29 29.70 7.62
N GLU A 127 -19.15 29.09 6.44
CA GLU A 127 -20.22 29.02 5.44
C GLU A 127 -21.36 28.09 5.88
N GLU A 128 -21.07 26.95 6.51
CA GLU A 128 -22.08 25.99 6.98
C GLU A 128 -22.80 26.47 8.26
N PHE A 129 -22.11 27.23 9.13
CA PHE A 129 -22.65 27.71 10.41
C PHE A 129 -22.58 29.24 10.59
N PRO A 130 -23.16 30.03 9.67
CA PRO A 130 -23.05 31.49 9.68
C PRO A 130 -23.69 32.14 10.92
N GLU A 131 -24.64 31.46 11.58
CA GLU A 131 -25.34 31.93 12.77
C GLU A 131 -24.50 31.91 14.06
N LEU A 132 -23.36 31.23 14.07
CA LEU A 132 -22.56 31.01 15.28
C LEU A 132 -21.51 32.09 15.55
N GLU A 133 -21.45 33.14 14.73
CA GLU A 133 -20.49 34.26 14.84
C GLU A 133 -19.08 33.75 15.15
N LEU A 134 -18.62 32.83 14.30
CA LEU A 134 -17.28 32.25 14.39
C LEU A 134 -16.25 33.31 13.98
N LYS A 135 -15.06 33.26 14.59
CA LYS A 135 -14.01 34.26 14.38
C LYS A 135 -12.76 33.61 13.82
N GLU A 136 -12.13 34.24 12.82
CA GLU A 136 -10.95 33.71 12.14
C GLU A 136 -9.77 33.49 13.10
N GLU A 137 -9.63 34.31 14.15
CA GLU A 137 -8.54 34.20 15.11
C GLU A 137 -8.67 32.97 16.03
N MET A 138 -9.86 32.35 16.09
CA MET A 138 -10.05 31.13 16.86
C MET A 138 -9.26 29.98 16.26
N SER A 139 -8.76 29.10 17.12
CA SER A 139 -8.17 27.85 16.65
C SER A 139 -9.25 26.94 16.03
N LEU A 140 -8.84 26.05 15.12
CA LEU A 140 -9.79 25.16 14.44
C LEU A 140 -10.54 24.25 15.43
N TRP A 141 -9.85 23.70 16.44
CA TRP A 141 -10.48 22.86 17.45
C TRP A 141 -11.45 23.64 18.35
N ASP A 142 -11.17 24.91 18.66
CA ASP A 142 -12.11 25.75 19.41
C ASP A 142 -13.37 26.08 18.60
N ILE A 143 -13.23 26.26 17.28
CA ILE A 143 -14.36 26.46 16.36
C ILE A 143 -15.24 25.21 16.36
N LEU A 144 -14.66 24.03 16.12
CA LEU A 144 -15.38 22.75 16.12
C LEU A 144 -16.05 22.48 17.47
N ALA A 145 -15.36 22.74 18.57
CA ALA A 145 -15.91 22.62 19.91
C ALA A 145 -17.08 23.59 20.15
N LYS A 146 -16.96 24.86 19.70
CA LYS A 146 -18.05 25.85 19.79
C LYS A 146 -19.26 25.41 18.98
N ILE A 147 -19.07 24.89 17.77
CA ILE A 147 -20.16 24.34 16.95
C ILE A 147 -20.85 23.21 17.71
N PHE A 148 -20.10 22.21 18.17
CA PHE A 148 -20.65 21.11 18.96
C PHE A 148 -21.44 21.59 20.19
N GLN A 149 -20.89 22.52 20.99
CA GLN A 149 -21.56 23.03 22.19
C GLN A 149 -22.85 23.82 21.88
N LYS A 150 -22.97 24.41 20.69
CA LYS A 150 -24.13 25.23 20.30
C LYS A 150 -25.19 24.45 19.53
N THR A 151 -24.79 23.44 18.77
CA THR A 151 -25.67 22.73 17.82
C THR A 151 -25.76 21.23 18.08
N ASN A 152 -24.92 20.69 18.97
CA ASN A 152 -24.71 19.26 19.18
C ASN A 152 -24.27 18.50 17.91
N ARG A 153 -23.77 19.22 16.89
CA ARG A 153 -23.23 18.64 15.66
C ARG A 153 -21.85 18.05 15.92
N LYS A 154 -21.63 16.87 15.37
CA LYS A 154 -20.36 16.15 15.42
C LYS A 154 -19.91 15.80 14.01
N PHE A 155 -18.62 15.54 13.86
CA PHE A 155 -17.94 15.42 12.59
C PHE A 155 -17.27 14.06 12.45
N MET A 156 -17.36 13.50 11.24
CA MET A 156 -16.54 12.38 10.83
C MET A 156 -15.31 12.89 10.09
N PHE A 157 -14.12 12.46 10.51
CA PHE A 157 -12.86 12.82 9.87
C PHE A 157 -12.39 11.67 9.00
N ILE A 158 -12.34 11.88 7.70
CA ILE A 158 -11.81 10.91 6.73
C ILE A 158 -10.50 11.48 6.19
N MET A 159 -9.39 10.82 6.51
CA MET A 159 -8.04 11.31 6.22
C MET A 159 -7.33 10.34 5.28
N ASP A 160 -7.09 10.79 4.06
CA ASP A 160 -6.36 10.06 3.03
C ASP A 160 -4.91 10.52 2.95
N GLU A 161 -4.03 9.57 2.64
CA GLU A 161 -2.57 9.72 2.59
C GLU A 161 -1.99 10.54 3.75
N TRP A 162 -2.42 10.27 4.99
CA TRP A 162 -1.99 11.02 6.19
C TRP A 162 -0.46 11.11 6.35
N ASP A 163 0.22 10.08 5.86
CA ASP A 163 1.65 9.90 5.93
C ASP A 163 2.42 10.56 4.77
N ALA A 164 1.73 11.15 3.78
CA ALA A 164 2.37 11.88 2.68
C ALA A 164 3.31 12.98 3.20
N VAL A 165 2.95 13.63 4.31
CA VAL A 165 3.72 14.69 4.97
C VAL A 165 5.16 14.28 5.28
N PHE A 166 5.41 13.01 5.60
CA PHE A 166 6.75 12.51 5.93
C PHE A 166 7.66 12.39 4.71
N HIS A 167 7.09 12.41 3.51
CA HIS A 167 7.81 12.26 2.25
C HIS A 167 7.94 13.58 1.46
N ILE A 168 7.33 14.68 1.94
CA ILE A 168 7.42 15.99 1.29
C ILE A 168 8.82 16.60 1.54
N PRO A 169 9.60 16.93 0.49
CA PRO A 169 11.01 17.34 0.64
C PRO A 169 11.24 18.60 1.47
N PHE A 170 10.32 19.57 1.43
CA PHE A 170 10.46 20.84 2.14
C PHE A 170 10.00 20.78 3.60
N ILE A 171 9.50 19.64 4.08
CA ILE A 171 9.04 19.47 5.46
C ILE A 171 10.14 18.81 6.29
N SER A 172 10.68 19.59 7.22
CA SER A 172 11.70 19.19 8.18
C SER A 172 11.17 18.23 9.26
N GLN A 173 12.09 17.59 9.99
CA GLN A 173 11.74 16.71 11.10
C GLN A 173 10.94 17.43 12.20
N LYS A 174 11.27 18.69 12.49
CA LYS A 174 10.54 19.51 13.47
C LYS A 174 9.10 19.75 13.01
N GLU A 175 8.91 20.09 11.74
CA GLU A 175 7.58 20.35 11.17
C GLU A 175 6.72 19.08 11.12
N ARG A 176 7.33 17.90 10.92
CA ARG A 176 6.63 16.61 11.08
C ARG A 176 6.09 16.41 12.50
N GLN A 177 6.82 16.84 13.52
CA GLN A 177 6.31 16.82 14.91
C GLN A 177 5.18 17.83 15.12
N GLU A 178 5.30 19.03 14.54
CA GLU A 178 4.24 20.04 14.57
C GLU A 178 2.96 19.54 13.87
N TYR A 179 3.09 18.74 12.80
CA TYR A 179 1.98 18.08 12.11
C TYR A 179 1.27 17.05 12.99
N LEU A 180 2.02 16.19 13.68
CA LEU A 180 1.46 15.22 14.63
C LEU A 180 0.74 15.93 15.78
N LEU A 181 1.29 17.04 16.28
CA LEU A 181 0.65 17.87 17.30
C LEU A 181 -0.64 18.51 16.79
N PHE A 182 -0.68 18.93 15.53
CA PHE A 182 -1.91 19.40 14.89
C PHE A 182 -2.99 18.32 14.89
N LEU A 183 -2.69 17.10 14.42
CA LEU A 183 -3.64 15.99 14.43
C LEU A 183 -4.11 15.62 15.85
N LYS A 184 -3.18 15.62 16.81
CA LYS A 184 -3.49 15.41 18.23
C LYS A 184 -4.51 16.43 18.73
N ASN A 185 -4.26 17.72 18.54
CA ASN A 185 -5.16 18.78 19.00
C ASN A 185 -6.52 18.72 18.29
N LEU A 186 -6.53 18.36 17.01
CA LEU A 186 -7.75 18.25 16.20
C LEU A 186 -8.65 17.08 16.63
N LEU A 187 -8.08 15.98 17.16
CA LEU A 187 -8.81 14.71 17.30
C LEU A 187 -8.84 14.15 18.72
N LYS A 188 -7.73 14.20 19.46
CA LYS A 188 -7.56 13.49 20.72
C LYS A 188 -8.43 14.12 21.81
N ASP A 189 -9.20 13.29 22.51
CA ASP A 189 -10.13 13.69 23.58
C ASP A 189 -11.22 14.68 23.13
N GLN A 190 -11.41 14.85 21.81
CA GLN A 190 -12.40 15.76 21.26
C GLN A 190 -13.77 15.09 21.16
N VAL A 191 -14.76 15.67 21.82
CA VAL A 191 -16.16 15.17 21.87
C VAL A 191 -16.95 15.43 20.58
N TYR A 192 -16.48 16.37 19.76
CA TYR A 192 -17.05 16.66 18.44
C TYR A 192 -16.68 15.61 17.39
N VAL A 193 -15.74 14.72 17.68
CA VAL A 193 -15.35 13.64 16.76
C VAL A 193 -16.33 12.49 16.92
N GLU A 194 -17.07 12.17 15.86
CA GLU A 194 -17.98 11.03 15.81
C GLU A 194 -17.28 9.76 15.33
N LEU A 195 -16.41 9.90 14.32
CA LEU A 195 -15.52 8.87 13.80
C LEU A 195 -14.27 9.54 13.21
N ALA A 196 -13.11 8.90 13.34
CA ALA A 196 -11.92 9.28 12.60
C ALA A 196 -11.37 8.04 11.88
N TYR A 197 -11.50 8.03 10.56
CA TYR A 197 -10.91 7.04 9.67
C TYR A 197 -9.68 7.64 9.00
N MET A 198 -8.57 6.94 9.07
CA MET A 198 -7.31 7.36 8.47
C MET A 198 -6.73 6.22 7.64
N THR A 199 -6.13 6.54 6.49
CA THR A 199 -5.40 5.57 5.68
C THR A 199 -4.11 6.16 5.14
N GLY A 200 -3.09 5.30 5.01
CA GLY A 200 -1.73 5.65 4.62
C GLY A 200 -0.90 4.39 4.36
N ILE A 201 0.37 4.55 4.01
CA ILE A 201 1.30 3.42 3.92
C ILE A 201 1.91 3.13 5.30
N LEU A 202 2.31 4.17 6.00
CA LEU A 202 3.11 4.07 7.21
C LEU A 202 2.29 3.84 8.49
N PRO A 203 2.82 3.06 9.45
CA PRO A 203 2.20 2.83 10.75
C PRO A 203 2.29 4.07 11.66
N ILE A 204 1.28 4.30 12.50
CA ILE A 204 1.22 5.45 13.44
C ILE A 204 2.22 5.27 14.59
N ALA A 205 2.33 4.04 15.11
CA ALA A 205 2.98 3.72 16.39
C ALA A 205 4.43 4.22 16.54
N LYS A 206 5.12 4.51 15.44
CA LYS A 206 6.54 4.90 15.43
C LYS A 206 6.77 6.41 15.35
N TYR A 207 5.82 7.17 14.78
CA TYR A 207 5.89 8.64 14.74
C TYR A 207 5.41 9.28 16.04
N SER A 208 4.58 8.56 16.80
CA SER A 208 4.06 9.00 18.09
C SER A 208 4.99 8.67 19.28
N ALA A 209 6.31 8.80 19.13
CA ALA A 209 7.25 8.54 20.24
C ALA A 209 6.94 9.37 21.50
N ALA A 210 6.15 10.45 21.37
CA ALA A 210 5.63 11.25 22.48
C ALA A 210 4.09 11.12 22.66
N SER A 211 3.52 9.97 22.27
CA SER A 211 2.11 9.58 22.48
C SER A 211 1.07 10.52 21.85
N GLU A 212 1.43 11.21 20.76
CA GLU A 212 0.55 12.17 20.10
C GLU A 212 -0.72 11.52 19.56
N LEU A 213 -0.58 10.37 18.89
CA LEU A 213 -1.65 9.71 18.15
C LEU A 213 -2.02 8.32 18.68
N ASN A 214 -1.71 8.04 19.95
CA ASN A 214 -1.96 6.73 20.57
C ASN A 214 -3.44 6.36 20.74
N MET A 215 -4.38 7.24 20.37
CA MET A 215 -5.81 6.94 20.34
C MET A 215 -6.23 6.10 19.14
N PHE A 216 -5.43 6.09 18.06
CA PHE A 216 -5.73 5.28 16.87
C PHE A 216 -5.44 3.81 17.11
N VAL A 217 -6.39 2.96 16.73
CA VAL A 217 -6.14 1.53 16.58
C VAL A 217 -5.72 1.25 15.14
N GLU A 218 -4.56 0.64 14.97
CA GLU A 218 -3.97 0.39 13.67
C GLU A 218 -4.29 -1.02 13.14
N TYR A 219 -4.64 -1.09 11.85
CA TYR A 219 -4.92 -2.30 11.10
C TYR A 219 -4.11 -2.32 9.81
N ASN A 220 -3.27 -3.35 9.65
CA ASN A 220 -2.52 -3.60 8.43
C ASN A 220 -2.78 -5.03 7.92
N MET A 221 -2.37 -5.27 6.68
CA MET A 221 -2.60 -6.54 5.99
C MET A 221 -1.84 -7.73 6.61
N ALA A 222 -0.62 -7.50 7.11
CA ALA A 222 0.31 -8.57 7.47
C ALA A 222 0.10 -9.14 8.88
N THR A 223 -0.43 -8.35 9.83
CA THR A 223 -0.50 -8.76 11.25
C THR A 223 -1.90 -8.70 11.86
N ARG A 224 -2.88 -8.11 11.17
CA ARG A 224 -4.26 -7.95 11.68
C ARG A 224 -5.27 -8.63 10.76
N GLU A 225 -6.02 -9.58 11.33
CA GLU A 225 -7.11 -10.26 10.61
C GLU A 225 -8.31 -9.34 10.35
N ARG A 226 -8.64 -8.44 11.29
CA ARG A 226 -9.75 -7.50 11.10
C ARG A 226 -9.44 -6.58 9.91
N PHE A 227 -10.41 -6.46 9.01
CA PHE A 227 -10.32 -5.78 7.71
C PHE A 227 -9.45 -6.45 6.64
N SER A 228 -8.88 -7.64 6.90
CA SER A 228 -7.98 -8.34 5.97
C SER A 228 -8.58 -8.54 4.58
N SER A 229 -9.86 -8.92 4.54
CA SER A 229 -10.63 -9.17 3.31
C SER A 229 -10.89 -7.92 2.45
N TYR A 230 -10.68 -6.71 2.98
CA TYR A 230 -10.82 -5.45 2.23
C TYR A 230 -9.51 -4.95 1.65
N PHE A 231 -8.39 -5.64 1.90
CA PHE A 231 -7.15 -5.42 1.18
C PHE A 231 -7.18 -6.20 -0.12
N GLY A 232 -6.55 -5.66 -1.17
CA GLY A 232 -6.37 -6.38 -2.43
C GLY A 232 -7.66 -6.86 -3.09
N PHE A 233 -7.52 -7.81 -4.01
CA PHE A 233 -8.61 -8.64 -4.50
C PHE A 233 -8.38 -10.10 -4.12
N SER A 234 -9.44 -10.80 -3.74
CA SER A 234 -9.40 -12.24 -3.47
C SER A 234 -9.46 -13.07 -4.76
N GLU A 235 -9.18 -14.38 -4.66
CA GLU A 235 -9.29 -15.32 -5.78
C GLU A 235 -10.68 -15.25 -6.46
N GLU A 236 -11.75 -15.26 -5.66
CA GLU A 236 -13.13 -15.21 -6.15
C GLU A 236 -13.48 -13.87 -6.82
N GLU A 237 -12.90 -12.77 -6.35
CA GLU A 237 -13.10 -11.46 -6.95
C GLU A 237 -12.40 -11.35 -8.30
N VAL A 238 -11.17 -11.87 -8.39
CA VAL A 238 -10.44 -11.94 -9.67
C VAL A 238 -11.14 -12.87 -10.66
N ASP A 239 -11.75 -13.97 -10.20
CA ASP A 239 -12.55 -14.85 -11.05
C ASP A 239 -13.74 -14.12 -11.69
N LYS A 240 -14.47 -13.33 -10.91
CA LYS A 240 -15.58 -12.49 -11.41
C LYS A 240 -15.10 -11.47 -12.44
N LEU A 241 -13.99 -10.78 -12.16
CA LEU A 241 -13.40 -9.82 -13.10
C LEU A 241 -12.93 -10.49 -14.39
N PHE A 242 -12.32 -11.68 -14.29
CA PHE A 242 -11.86 -12.45 -15.43
C PHE A 242 -13.03 -12.95 -16.30
N GLN A 243 -14.16 -13.32 -15.68
CA GLN A 243 -15.38 -13.66 -16.40
C GLN A 243 -15.88 -12.47 -17.23
N ILE A 244 -16.00 -11.28 -16.61
CA ILE A 244 -16.38 -10.05 -17.32
C ILE A 244 -15.42 -9.80 -18.50
N TYR A 245 -14.12 -9.91 -18.27
CA TYR A 245 -13.10 -9.75 -19.31
C TYR A 245 -13.31 -10.75 -20.46
N SER A 246 -13.57 -12.02 -20.16
CA SER A 246 -13.75 -13.09 -21.15
C SER A 246 -15.00 -12.88 -22.01
N GLU A 247 -16.08 -12.36 -21.42
CA GLU A 247 -17.36 -12.13 -22.09
C GLU A 247 -17.37 -10.86 -22.94
N THR A 248 -16.61 -9.84 -22.54
CA THR A 248 -16.71 -8.48 -23.12
C THR A 248 -15.50 -8.05 -23.96
N THR A 249 -14.37 -8.76 -23.86
CA THR A 249 -13.14 -8.37 -24.56
C THR A 249 -13.03 -9.04 -25.92
N ILE A 250 -12.76 -8.25 -26.95
CA ILE A 250 -12.52 -8.76 -28.31
C ILE A 250 -11.13 -9.39 -28.35
N ARG A 251 -11.07 -10.71 -28.59
CA ARG A 251 -9.83 -11.52 -28.63
C ARG A 251 -9.04 -11.45 -27.31
N PRO A 252 -9.52 -12.11 -26.25
CA PRO A 252 -8.79 -12.19 -24.98
C PRO A 252 -7.44 -12.87 -25.18
N ARG A 253 -6.38 -12.28 -24.61
CA ARG A 253 -4.98 -12.74 -24.69
C ARG A 253 -4.44 -13.24 -23.36
N ILE A 254 -5.09 -12.90 -22.26
CA ILE A 254 -4.69 -13.28 -20.90
C ILE A 254 -5.54 -14.45 -20.45
N THR A 255 -4.92 -15.45 -19.82
CA THR A 255 -5.64 -16.51 -19.12
C THR A 255 -5.75 -16.21 -17.62
N ARG A 256 -6.71 -16.84 -16.94
CA ARG A 256 -6.84 -16.72 -15.48
C ARG A 256 -5.58 -17.20 -14.74
N HIS A 257 -4.93 -18.23 -15.28
CA HIS A 257 -3.69 -18.76 -14.76
C HIS A 257 -2.54 -17.76 -14.88
N ASP A 258 -2.48 -17.01 -15.98
CA ASP A 258 -1.48 -15.94 -16.15
C ASP A 258 -1.63 -14.86 -15.08
N LEU A 259 -2.87 -14.43 -14.77
CA LEU A 259 -3.12 -13.46 -13.70
C LEU A 259 -2.65 -13.97 -12.33
N LYS A 260 -2.87 -15.26 -12.06
CA LYS A 260 -2.39 -15.91 -10.83
C LYS A 260 -0.87 -15.83 -10.72
N ILE A 261 -0.17 -16.29 -11.76
CA ILE A 261 1.31 -16.25 -11.77
C ILE A 261 1.84 -14.81 -11.64
N TRP A 262 1.20 -13.85 -12.29
CA TRP A 262 1.72 -12.49 -12.35
C TRP A 262 1.44 -11.64 -11.12
N TYR A 263 0.27 -11.80 -10.50
CA TYR A 263 -0.26 -10.79 -9.58
C TYR A 263 -0.74 -11.34 -8.23
N ASP A 264 -0.86 -12.67 -8.06
CA ASP A 264 -1.19 -13.33 -6.79
C ASP A 264 0.02 -13.43 -5.86
N GLY A 265 -0.22 -13.49 -4.54
CA GLY A 265 0.81 -13.86 -3.57
C GLY A 265 1.08 -12.84 -2.46
N TYR A 266 0.18 -11.89 -2.22
CA TYR A 266 0.23 -11.10 -0.98
C TYR A 266 -0.56 -11.82 0.12
N CYS A 267 0.12 -12.30 1.16
CA CYS A 267 -0.50 -12.98 2.29
C CYS A 267 -1.12 -11.99 3.28
N THR A 268 -2.33 -12.32 3.74
CA THR A 268 -2.99 -11.66 4.87
C THR A 268 -2.66 -12.36 6.18
N ALA A 269 -2.88 -11.66 7.29
CA ALA A 269 -2.86 -12.28 8.62
C ALA A 269 -3.85 -13.45 8.80
N SER A 270 -4.91 -13.54 7.96
CA SER A 270 -5.86 -14.65 7.96
C SER A 270 -5.41 -15.85 7.13
N GLY A 271 -4.25 -15.78 6.47
CA GLY A 271 -3.74 -16.83 5.57
C GLY A 271 -4.36 -16.82 4.17
N GLU A 272 -5.07 -15.75 3.79
CA GLU A 272 -5.58 -15.58 2.43
C GLU A 272 -4.52 -14.96 1.54
N GLN A 273 -4.50 -15.37 0.27
CA GLN A 273 -3.67 -14.75 -0.75
C GLN A 273 -4.48 -13.73 -1.55
N LEU A 274 -3.88 -12.56 -1.73
CA LEU A 274 -4.49 -11.41 -2.37
C LEU A 274 -3.70 -10.96 -3.58
N TYR A 275 -4.44 -10.39 -4.51
CA TYR A 275 -3.95 -9.77 -5.72
C TYR A 275 -3.82 -8.25 -5.56
N ASN A 276 -2.82 -7.66 -6.23
CA ASN A 276 -2.73 -6.20 -6.34
C ASN A 276 -3.89 -5.67 -7.22
N PRO A 277 -4.79 -4.81 -6.71
CA PRO A 277 -5.96 -4.34 -7.46
C PRO A 277 -5.61 -3.58 -8.74
N ARG A 278 -4.60 -2.71 -8.66
CA ARG A 278 -4.16 -1.90 -9.81
C ARG A 278 -3.63 -2.78 -10.93
N SER A 279 -2.83 -3.79 -10.60
CA SER A 279 -2.26 -4.70 -11.58
C SER A 279 -3.32 -5.53 -12.30
N ILE A 280 -4.31 -6.06 -11.56
CA ILE A 280 -5.43 -6.80 -12.16
C ILE A 280 -6.27 -5.90 -13.09
N ILE A 281 -6.69 -4.72 -12.60
CA ILE A 281 -7.52 -3.80 -13.40
C ILE A 281 -6.79 -3.40 -14.68
N CYS A 282 -5.51 -3.02 -14.59
CA CYS A 282 -4.74 -2.62 -15.77
C CYS A 282 -4.53 -3.78 -16.74
N ALA A 283 -4.20 -4.99 -16.26
CA ALA A 283 -3.97 -6.12 -17.15
C ALA A 283 -5.23 -6.48 -17.95
N LEU A 284 -6.38 -6.53 -17.28
CA LEU A 284 -7.67 -6.81 -17.91
C LEU A 284 -8.14 -5.69 -18.84
N SER A 285 -7.80 -4.43 -18.55
CA SER A 285 -8.15 -3.28 -19.38
C SER A 285 -7.30 -3.20 -20.64
N ASP A 286 -6.00 -3.43 -20.50
CA ASP A 286 -5.03 -3.34 -21.59
C ASP A 286 -4.97 -4.63 -22.42
N ASN A 287 -5.64 -5.70 -21.97
CA ASN A 287 -5.57 -7.03 -22.57
C ASN A 287 -4.12 -7.54 -22.69
N GLN A 288 -3.31 -7.23 -21.68
CA GLN A 288 -1.87 -7.51 -21.64
C GLN A 288 -1.35 -7.66 -20.19
N LEU A 289 -0.39 -8.58 -19.98
CA LEU A 289 0.36 -8.67 -18.73
C LEU A 289 1.51 -7.66 -18.73
N GLY A 290 1.83 -7.13 -17.57
CA GLY A 290 2.92 -6.18 -17.41
C GLY A 290 3.12 -5.69 -15.97
N SER A 291 4.12 -4.84 -15.80
CA SER A 291 4.49 -4.23 -14.53
C SER A 291 3.71 -2.95 -14.24
N TYR A 292 2.45 -3.10 -13.85
CA TYR A 292 1.51 -2.02 -13.55
C TYR A 292 1.64 -1.41 -12.15
N TRP A 293 2.06 -2.20 -11.17
CA TRP A 293 2.34 -1.82 -9.79
C TRP A 293 3.71 -1.12 -9.67
N THR A 294 4.74 -1.67 -10.30
CA THR A 294 6.12 -1.20 -10.13
C THR A 294 6.58 -0.18 -11.18
N GLY A 295 5.90 -0.07 -12.32
CA GLY A 295 6.27 0.83 -13.42
C GLY A 295 5.94 2.32 -13.20
N SER A 296 5.56 2.74 -11.99
CA SER A 296 5.17 4.14 -11.71
C SER A 296 5.68 4.69 -10.38
N GLY A 297 6.66 4.00 -9.80
CA GLY A 297 7.53 4.54 -8.77
C GLY A 297 8.80 5.14 -9.36
N PRO A 298 9.64 5.80 -8.53
CA PRO A 298 11.03 6.03 -8.90
C PRO A 298 11.68 4.70 -9.32
N TYR A 299 12.57 4.73 -10.31
CA TYR A 299 13.12 3.51 -10.96
C TYR A 299 13.80 2.51 -10.00
N ASP A 300 14.15 2.94 -8.78
CA ASP A 300 15.01 2.22 -7.84
C ASP A 300 14.36 1.96 -6.46
N GLU A 301 13.05 1.70 -6.38
CA GLU A 301 12.35 1.50 -5.09
C GLU A 301 12.98 0.40 -4.22
N ILE A 302 13.33 -0.75 -4.80
CA ILE A 302 13.97 -1.85 -4.04
C ILE A 302 15.37 -1.42 -3.57
N PHE A 303 16.16 -0.80 -4.46
CA PHE A 303 17.50 -0.32 -4.11
C PHE A 303 17.48 0.71 -2.98
N TYR A 304 16.50 1.61 -3.02
CA TYR A 304 16.34 2.65 -2.01
C TYR A 304 16.29 2.09 -0.58
N TYR A 305 15.62 0.94 -0.38
CA TYR A 305 15.51 0.32 0.94
C TYR A 305 16.74 -0.47 1.35
N ILE A 306 17.48 -1.07 0.41
CA ILE A 306 18.65 -1.90 0.74
C ILE A 306 19.98 -1.13 0.79
N LYS A 307 20.07 0.04 0.15
CA LYS A 307 21.35 0.77 -0.02
C LYS A 307 22.09 1.07 1.29
N GLY A 308 21.38 1.11 2.41
CA GLY A 308 21.96 1.35 3.74
C GLY A 308 22.74 0.14 4.30
N ASN A 309 22.38 -1.08 3.89
CA ASN A 309 23.07 -2.31 4.32
C ASN A 309 22.86 -3.45 3.32
N ILE A 310 23.48 -3.31 2.13
CA ILE A 310 23.38 -4.30 1.06
C ILE A 310 23.99 -5.64 1.48
N ASP A 311 25.09 -5.60 2.23
CA ASP A 311 25.84 -6.80 2.60
C ASP A 311 25.00 -7.77 3.45
N GLU A 312 24.10 -7.29 4.32
CA GLU A 312 23.22 -8.15 5.13
C GLU A 312 22.10 -8.83 4.34
N VAL A 313 21.67 -8.26 3.22
CA VAL A 313 20.48 -8.74 2.47
C VAL A 313 20.83 -9.35 1.11
N ARG A 314 22.09 -9.24 0.68
CA ARG A 314 22.56 -9.69 -0.64
C ARG A 314 22.27 -11.17 -0.88
N GLU A 315 22.64 -12.04 0.07
CA GLU A 315 22.48 -13.50 -0.04
C GLU A 315 21.01 -13.90 -0.05
N ASP A 316 20.23 -13.30 0.85
CA ASP A 316 18.79 -13.53 0.95
C ASP A 316 18.05 -13.17 -0.35
N PHE A 317 18.50 -12.16 -1.10
CA PHE A 317 17.90 -11.81 -2.38
C PHE A 317 18.06 -12.91 -3.42
N ILE A 318 19.21 -13.60 -3.43
CA ILE A 318 19.46 -14.74 -4.34
C ILE A 318 18.52 -15.89 -3.98
N LEU A 319 18.38 -16.18 -2.69
CA LEU A 319 17.47 -17.18 -2.16
C LEU A 319 16.01 -16.85 -2.51
N MET A 320 15.55 -15.63 -2.24
CA MET A 320 14.19 -15.18 -2.56
C MET A 320 13.88 -15.21 -4.05
N ILE A 321 14.84 -14.81 -4.89
CA ILE A 321 14.67 -14.94 -6.35
C ILE A 321 14.55 -16.41 -6.75
N SER A 322 15.21 -17.32 -6.04
CA SER A 322 15.11 -18.75 -6.27
C SER A 322 13.81 -19.38 -5.78
N GLY A 323 12.91 -18.57 -5.19
CA GLY A 323 11.63 -18.97 -4.64
C GLY A 323 11.68 -19.41 -3.18
N GLU A 324 12.82 -19.22 -2.51
CA GLU A 324 12.98 -19.56 -1.10
C GLU A 324 12.41 -18.45 -0.21
N HIS A 325 11.97 -18.85 0.99
CA HIS A 325 11.46 -17.94 2.01
C HIS A 325 12.57 -17.61 3.01
N ILE A 326 12.57 -16.39 3.54
CA ILE A 326 13.61 -15.92 4.45
C ILE A 326 13.01 -15.61 5.81
N GLU A 327 13.48 -16.31 6.85
CA GLU A 327 13.11 -15.99 8.23
C GLU A 327 13.45 -14.53 8.54
N ALA A 328 12.44 -13.79 8.98
CA ALA A 328 12.54 -12.38 9.28
C ALA A 328 11.59 -12.01 10.41
N LYS A 329 12.11 -11.22 11.37
CA LYS A 329 11.27 -10.64 12.41
C LYS A 329 10.67 -9.36 11.88
N VAL A 330 9.57 -9.48 11.16
CA VAL A 330 8.82 -8.32 10.67
C VAL A 330 8.20 -7.60 11.87
N GLN A 331 8.69 -6.39 12.08
CA GLN A 331 8.26 -5.51 13.14
C GLN A 331 7.83 -4.21 12.48
N GLU A 332 6.55 -3.86 12.57
CA GLU A 332 5.96 -2.70 11.88
C GLU A 332 6.75 -1.41 12.15
N TYR A 333 7.28 -1.24 13.36
CA TYR A 333 8.09 -0.09 13.73
C TYR A 333 9.48 -0.07 13.09
N ALA A 334 10.00 -1.18 12.56
CA ALA A 334 11.33 -1.24 11.99
C ALA A 334 11.40 -0.59 10.59
N ALA A 335 10.27 -0.56 9.88
CA ALA A 335 10.11 0.01 8.53
C ALA A 335 10.30 1.53 8.40
N THR A 336 10.14 2.25 9.51
CA THR A 336 10.07 3.71 9.58
C THR A 336 11.35 4.32 10.16
N ALA A 337 12.46 3.57 10.16
CA ALA A 337 13.73 4.09 10.68
C ALA A 337 14.28 5.16 9.71
N GLU A 338 14.94 6.20 10.24
CA GLU A 338 15.60 7.22 9.41
C GLU A 338 16.64 6.59 8.48
N GLU A 339 17.30 5.54 8.98
CA GLU A 339 18.19 4.68 8.21
C GLU A 339 17.82 3.21 8.49
N LEU A 340 17.70 2.43 7.42
CA LEU A 340 17.46 1.00 7.47
C LEU A 340 18.81 0.29 7.53
N THR A 341 19.28 0.00 8.75
CA THR A 341 20.63 -0.50 9.00
C THR A 341 20.68 -1.98 9.33
N THR A 342 19.53 -2.63 9.54
CA THR A 342 19.44 -4.07 9.84
C THR A 342 18.51 -4.78 8.85
N LYS A 343 18.79 -6.06 8.55
CA LYS A 343 17.96 -6.96 7.73
C LYS A 343 16.47 -6.89 8.09
N ASN A 344 16.13 -6.99 9.38
CA ASN A 344 14.73 -6.94 9.83
C ASN A 344 14.07 -5.58 9.59
N GLN A 345 14.79 -4.46 9.72
CA GLN A 345 14.27 -3.12 9.38
C GLN A 345 14.00 -3.00 7.89
N ILE A 346 14.94 -3.45 7.07
CA ILE A 346 14.81 -3.45 5.61
C ILE A 346 13.58 -4.27 5.21
N TYR A 347 13.45 -5.52 5.69
CA TYR A 347 12.33 -6.38 5.31
C TYR A 347 10.99 -5.90 5.85
N SER A 348 10.97 -5.34 7.06
CA SER A 348 9.75 -4.71 7.56
C SER A 348 9.31 -3.54 6.68
N ALA A 349 10.25 -2.70 6.22
CA ALA A 349 9.94 -1.63 5.27
C ALA A 349 9.39 -2.21 3.97
N MET A 350 10.08 -3.18 3.39
CA MET A 350 9.70 -3.78 2.13
C MET A 350 8.32 -4.46 2.20
N VAL A 351 7.93 -5.06 3.32
CA VAL A 351 6.57 -5.60 3.54
C VAL A 351 5.54 -4.47 3.61
N ILE A 352 5.80 -3.40 4.39
CA ILE A 352 4.87 -2.26 4.50
C ILE A 352 4.63 -1.58 3.14
N TYR A 353 5.67 -1.42 2.35
CA TYR A 353 5.56 -0.83 1.01
C TYR A 353 5.05 -1.81 -0.05
N GLY A 354 4.89 -3.10 0.28
CA GLY A 354 4.38 -4.14 -0.62
C GLY A 354 5.38 -4.62 -1.67
N LEU A 355 6.68 -4.51 -1.39
CA LEU A 355 7.79 -5.06 -2.18
C LEU A 355 8.14 -6.50 -1.80
N LEU A 356 7.78 -6.90 -0.58
CA LEU A 356 7.77 -8.28 -0.08
C LEU A 356 6.41 -8.58 0.53
N THR A 357 6.09 -9.85 0.71
CA THR A 357 5.00 -10.30 1.58
C THR A 357 5.57 -11.02 2.80
N TYR A 358 4.71 -11.28 3.79
CA TYR A 358 5.06 -11.89 5.06
C TYR A 358 4.02 -12.93 5.46
N GLU A 359 4.49 -14.11 5.84
CA GLU A 359 3.67 -15.21 6.32
C GLU A 359 4.48 -16.01 7.34
N ASP A 360 3.88 -16.34 8.48
CA ASP A 360 4.45 -17.26 9.49
C ASP A 360 5.91 -17.03 9.92
N GLY A 361 6.37 -15.77 9.96
CA GLY A 361 7.75 -15.44 10.39
C GLY A 361 8.76 -15.35 9.24
N GLU A 362 8.30 -15.50 8.01
CA GLU A 362 9.14 -15.47 6.81
C GLU A 362 8.70 -14.37 5.84
N VAL A 363 9.65 -13.86 5.05
CA VAL A 363 9.38 -12.94 3.95
C VAL A 363 9.82 -13.54 2.61
N PHE A 364 9.10 -13.18 1.56
CA PHE A 364 9.39 -13.61 0.20
C PHE A 364 8.82 -12.64 -0.84
N ILE A 365 9.26 -12.80 -2.09
CA ILE A 365 8.78 -12.00 -3.22
C ILE A 365 7.38 -12.52 -3.59
N PRO A 366 6.32 -11.69 -3.53
CA PRO A 366 4.95 -12.18 -3.61
C PRO A 366 4.59 -12.74 -4.99
N ASN A 367 5.04 -12.11 -6.07
CA ASN A 367 4.54 -12.39 -7.41
C ASN A 367 5.58 -12.17 -8.51
N ARG A 368 5.26 -12.63 -9.73
CA ARG A 368 6.18 -12.50 -10.88
C ARG A 368 6.43 -11.04 -11.28
N GLU A 369 5.45 -10.16 -11.08
CA GLU A 369 5.61 -8.73 -11.35
C GLU A 369 6.74 -8.12 -10.51
N LEU A 370 6.79 -8.42 -9.20
CA LEU A 370 7.88 -7.97 -8.33
C LEU A 370 9.17 -8.73 -8.62
N MET A 371 9.10 -10.04 -8.86
CA MET A 371 10.27 -10.85 -9.26
C MET A 371 11.02 -10.20 -10.45
N TYR A 372 10.30 -9.69 -11.45
CA TYR A 372 10.91 -8.99 -12.57
C TYR A 372 11.71 -7.75 -12.13
N LYS A 373 11.23 -6.99 -11.14
CA LYS A 373 11.96 -5.83 -10.60
C LYS A 373 13.19 -6.22 -9.79
N TYR A 374 13.13 -7.32 -9.03
CA TYR A 374 14.33 -7.85 -8.38
C TYR A 374 15.37 -8.28 -9.43
N ASN A 375 14.95 -8.95 -10.51
CA ASN A 375 15.84 -9.31 -11.61
C ASN A 375 16.46 -8.07 -12.28
N GLU A 376 15.67 -7.05 -12.55
CA GLU A 376 16.13 -5.77 -13.12
C GLU A 376 17.20 -5.14 -12.22
N LEU A 377 16.95 -5.08 -10.90
CA LEU A 377 17.91 -4.58 -9.92
C LEU A 377 19.23 -5.37 -9.96
N LEU A 378 19.16 -6.71 -9.96
CA LEU A 378 20.35 -7.56 -10.03
C LEU A 378 21.17 -7.35 -11.31
N LEU A 379 20.52 -7.06 -12.43
CA LEU A 379 21.16 -6.88 -13.73
C LEU A 379 21.71 -5.47 -13.96
N THR A 380 21.30 -4.49 -13.16
CA THR A 380 21.61 -3.06 -13.39
C THR A 380 22.45 -2.44 -12.28
N ASN A 381 22.47 -3.02 -11.08
CA ASN A 381 23.08 -2.39 -9.92
C ASN A 381 24.43 -3.01 -9.52
N GLU A 382 25.52 -2.34 -9.88
CA GLU A 382 26.90 -2.80 -9.60
C GLU A 382 27.22 -2.91 -8.10
N SER A 383 26.51 -2.18 -7.23
CA SER A 383 26.76 -2.22 -5.77
C SER A 383 26.40 -3.57 -5.14
N LEU A 384 25.63 -4.41 -5.83
CA LEU A 384 25.38 -5.80 -5.45
C LEU A 384 26.62 -6.69 -5.64
N GLY A 385 27.71 -6.16 -6.20
CA GLY A 385 29.02 -6.78 -6.20
C GLY A 385 29.05 -8.05 -7.03
N TYR A 386 29.31 -9.20 -6.40
CA TYR A 386 29.42 -10.45 -7.13
C TYR A 386 28.07 -10.92 -7.70
N VAL A 387 26.94 -10.63 -7.03
CA VAL A 387 25.61 -11.04 -7.51
C VAL A 387 25.33 -10.42 -8.86
N TYR A 388 25.64 -9.13 -9.00
CA TYR A 388 25.56 -8.41 -10.27
C TYR A 388 26.42 -9.07 -11.36
N ARG A 389 27.67 -9.43 -11.05
CA ARG A 389 28.57 -10.10 -12.00
C ARG A 389 28.03 -11.46 -12.44
N LEU A 390 27.52 -12.26 -11.51
CA LEU A 390 26.92 -13.57 -11.83
C LEU A 390 25.62 -13.43 -12.63
N ALA A 391 24.77 -12.48 -12.29
CA ALA A 391 23.55 -12.20 -13.04
C ALA A 391 23.86 -11.80 -14.50
N LYS A 392 24.95 -11.06 -14.74
CA LYS A 392 25.40 -10.68 -16.10
C LYS A 392 25.87 -11.87 -16.95
N GLU A 393 26.38 -12.93 -16.34
CA GLU A 393 26.74 -14.16 -17.07
C GLU A 393 25.49 -14.96 -17.51
N SER A 394 24.29 -14.61 -17.03
CA SER A 394 23.10 -15.42 -17.26
C SER A 394 22.67 -15.52 -18.73
N GLU A 395 22.86 -14.45 -19.51
CA GLU A 395 22.62 -14.53 -20.96
C GLU A 395 23.61 -15.45 -21.67
N ARG A 396 24.87 -15.45 -21.23
CA ARG A 396 25.93 -16.31 -21.79
C ARG A 396 25.63 -17.77 -21.44
N MET A 397 25.23 -18.04 -20.20
CA MET A 397 24.79 -19.37 -19.76
C MET A 397 23.61 -19.88 -20.60
N LEU A 398 22.57 -19.06 -20.78
CA LEU A 398 21.40 -19.43 -21.58
C LEU A 398 21.78 -19.71 -23.04
N LYS A 399 22.62 -18.87 -23.66
CA LYS A 399 23.11 -19.08 -25.03
C LYS A 399 23.91 -20.38 -25.16
N ALA A 400 24.81 -20.64 -24.21
CA ALA A 400 25.60 -21.88 -24.18
C ALA A 400 24.71 -23.12 -24.03
N THR A 401 23.71 -23.05 -23.15
CA THR A 401 22.74 -24.13 -22.92
C THR A 401 21.95 -24.46 -24.19
N LEU A 402 21.42 -23.43 -24.87
CA LEU A 402 20.67 -23.62 -26.12
C LEU A 402 21.55 -24.13 -27.27
N ALA A 403 22.85 -23.85 -27.23
CA ALA A 403 23.84 -24.33 -28.21
C ALA A 403 24.43 -25.71 -27.87
N GLY A 404 24.15 -26.26 -26.68
CA GLY A 404 24.80 -27.47 -26.17
C GLY A 404 26.29 -27.29 -25.86
N ASP A 405 26.75 -26.05 -25.64
CA ASP A 405 28.14 -25.72 -25.31
C ASP A 405 28.42 -26.01 -23.83
N THR A 406 28.68 -27.27 -23.53
CA THR A 406 28.94 -27.74 -22.17
C THR A 406 30.23 -27.17 -21.58
N GLN A 407 31.18 -26.75 -22.41
CA GLN A 407 32.44 -26.16 -21.93
C GLN A 407 32.15 -24.78 -21.33
N THR A 408 31.46 -23.90 -22.06
CA THR A 408 31.07 -22.60 -21.52
C THR A 408 30.15 -22.74 -20.31
N MET A 409 29.22 -23.70 -20.31
CA MET A 409 28.37 -23.96 -19.14
C MET A 409 29.19 -24.33 -17.90
N ALA A 410 30.16 -25.25 -18.05
CA ALA A 410 31.04 -25.65 -16.95
C ALA A 410 31.91 -24.49 -16.46
N GLU A 411 32.46 -23.68 -17.37
CA GLU A 411 33.24 -22.47 -17.02
C GLU A 411 32.41 -21.47 -16.19
N ILE A 412 31.15 -21.23 -16.56
CA ILE A 412 30.28 -20.29 -15.83
C ILE A 412 29.88 -20.86 -14.47
N LEU A 413 29.55 -22.16 -14.38
CA LEU A 413 29.25 -22.81 -13.11
C LEU A 413 30.46 -22.83 -12.18
N GLU A 414 31.64 -23.12 -12.71
CA GLU A 414 32.90 -23.06 -11.97
C GLU A 414 33.20 -21.64 -11.49
N TYR A 415 33.02 -20.63 -12.35
CA TYR A 415 33.14 -19.23 -11.95
C TYR A 415 32.17 -18.86 -10.84
N ALA A 416 30.90 -19.25 -10.96
CA ALA A 416 29.88 -18.98 -9.97
C ALA A 416 30.19 -19.65 -8.62
N HIS A 417 30.55 -20.93 -8.65
CA HIS A 417 30.98 -21.69 -7.48
C HIS A 417 32.21 -21.06 -6.81
N ASN A 418 33.25 -20.72 -7.58
CA ASN A 418 34.52 -20.20 -7.05
C ASN A 418 34.43 -18.76 -6.56
N THR A 419 33.48 -17.97 -7.09
CA THR A 419 33.17 -16.62 -6.59
C THR A 419 32.40 -16.66 -5.26
N GLN A 420 31.81 -17.81 -4.92
CA GLN A 420 30.85 -18.00 -3.83
C GLN A 420 31.31 -18.90 -2.69
N SER A 421 32.57 -19.35 -2.68
CA SER A 421 33.08 -20.14 -1.55
C SER A 421 33.94 -19.34 -0.58
N PRO A 422 33.38 -18.47 0.30
CA PRO A 422 33.93 -18.25 1.61
C PRO A 422 33.24 -19.19 2.63
N ILE A 423 33.80 -20.39 2.84
CA ILE A 423 33.76 -21.18 4.09
C ILE A 423 32.46 -21.07 4.95
N LEU A 424 31.29 -21.24 4.35
CA LEU A 424 30.03 -21.54 5.05
C LEU A 424 29.30 -22.54 4.14
N SER A 425 29.31 -23.82 4.54
CA SER A 425 28.54 -24.93 3.95
C SER A 425 28.82 -25.30 2.48
N TYR A 426 30.04 -25.77 2.16
CA TYR A 426 30.46 -26.36 0.86
C TYR A 426 29.50 -27.42 0.24
N ASN A 427 28.52 -27.93 1.01
CA ASN A 427 27.56 -28.97 0.60
C ASN A 427 26.10 -28.57 0.86
N ASN A 428 25.70 -27.32 0.61
CA ASN A 428 24.30 -26.89 0.72
C ASN A 428 23.60 -26.92 -0.65
N GLU A 429 22.64 -27.83 -0.81
CA GLU A 429 21.84 -27.96 -2.04
C GLU A 429 21.03 -26.69 -2.36
N ILE A 430 20.54 -26.00 -1.32
CA ILE A 430 19.74 -24.78 -1.47
C ILE A 430 20.61 -23.67 -2.07
N GLU A 431 21.85 -23.52 -1.59
CA GLU A 431 22.79 -22.52 -2.10
C GLU A 431 23.23 -22.81 -3.53
N LEU A 432 23.54 -24.07 -3.84
CA LEU A 432 23.88 -24.46 -5.21
C LEU A 432 22.70 -24.21 -6.15
N SER A 433 21.49 -24.57 -5.75
CA SER A 433 20.26 -24.29 -6.51
C SER A 433 20.09 -22.79 -6.72
N ALA A 434 20.36 -21.97 -5.71
CA ALA A 434 20.21 -20.52 -5.80
C ALA A 434 21.24 -19.89 -6.76
N ILE A 435 22.50 -20.34 -6.71
CA ILE A 435 23.56 -19.91 -7.62
C ILE A 435 23.24 -20.33 -9.06
N VAL A 436 22.77 -21.57 -9.26
CA VAL A 436 22.34 -22.04 -10.59
C VAL A 436 21.18 -21.19 -11.11
N ASN A 437 20.18 -20.90 -10.27
CA ASN A 437 19.07 -20.02 -10.64
C ASN A 437 19.54 -18.62 -11.03
N LEU A 438 20.54 -18.06 -10.32
CA LEU A 438 21.11 -16.76 -10.61
C LEU A 438 21.84 -16.73 -11.96
N VAL A 439 22.66 -17.74 -12.27
CA VAL A 439 23.32 -17.83 -13.60
C VAL A 439 22.37 -18.26 -14.71
N TYR A 440 21.12 -18.61 -14.40
CA TYR A 440 20.04 -18.82 -15.37
C TYR A 440 18.97 -17.71 -15.32
N LEU A 441 19.26 -16.56 -14.71
CA LEU A 441 18.29 -15.46 -14.56
C LEU A 441 17.60 -15.09 -15.88
N ALA A 442 18.38 -14.90 -16.96
CA ALA A 442 17.86 -14.58 -18.29
C ALA A 442 16.92 -15.64 -18.90
N ALA A 443 16.97 -16.90 -18.42
CA ALA A 443 16.06 -17.95 -18.89
C ALA A 443 14.61 -17.66 -18.49
N ARG A 444 14.40 -17.01 -17.33
CA ARG A 444 13.08 -16.74 -16.76
C ARG A 444 12.26 -15.71 -17.54
N ASP A 445 12.92 -14.91 -18.38
CA ASP A 445 12.28 -13.92 -19.24
C ASP A 445 11.53 -14.57 -20.41
N LYS A 446 12.02 -15.72 -20.90
CA LYS A 446 11.54 -16.34 -22.15
C LYS A 446 11.07 -17.79 -21.99
N TYR A 447 11.50 -18.46 -20.93
CA TYR A 447 11.25 -19.88 -20.71
C TYR A 447 10.58 -20.11 -19.37
N ARG A 448 9.82 -21.20 -19.29
CA ARG A 448 9.31 -21.74 -18.03
C ARG A 448 10.46 -22.53 -17.39
N VAL A 449 10.96 -22.05 -16.26
CA VAL A 449 12.01 -22.72 -15.48
C VAL A 449 11.32 -23.43 -14.31
N GLU A 450 11.48 -24.74 -14.22
CA GLU A 450 10.91 -25.57 -13.16
C GLU A 450 12.00 -26.39 -12.49
N ARG A 451 11.88 -26.60 -11.19
CA ARG A 451 12.68 -27.62 -10.50
C ARG A 451 12.05 -28.98 -10.83
N GLU A 452 12.90 -29.96 -11.11
CA GLU A 452 12.48 -31.29 -11.56
C GLU A 452 11.66 -32.06 -10.49
N ASP A 453 11.91 -31.76 -9.20
CA ASP A 453 11.24 -32.38 -8.06
C ASP A 453 10.19 -31.46 -7.41
N LYS A 454 9.04 -31.28 -8.06
CA LYS A 454 7.82 -30.75 -7.41
C LYS A 454 6.66 -31.73 -7.48
#